data_AF-A0A2M8Q754-F1
#
_entry.id   AF-A0A2M8Q754-F1
#
_cell.length_a   1.000
_cell.length_b   1.000
_cell.length_c   1.000
_cell.angle_alpha   90.00
_cell.angle_beta   90.00
_cell.angle_gamma   90.00
#
_symmetry.space_group_name_H-M   'P 1'
#
loop_
_entity.id
_entity.type
_entity.pdbx_description
1 polymer ?
#
loop_
_entity_poly.entity_id
_entity_poly.type
_entity_poly.pdbx_seq_one_letter_code
_entity_poly.pdbx_strand_id
1 'polypeptide(L)'
;PQGGQGIVLGGISGVPPATVVILGAGTIAEYAARTALGFGAQVVILDDNLSALRRIENALDRRVITAMANTEYIARAVRSADVLIGAVMRSGYRAPIWVTEAMVASMKPGSVIVDVVIDQGGCIETSRPTTLSRPVYVEHGVIHY
;
A
#
# COMPACT_ATOMS: atom_id res chain seq x y z
N PRO A 1 9.46 17.80 -0.69
CA PRO A 1 8.76 19.06 -0.32
C PRO A 1 7.23 18.93 -0.20
N GLN A 2 6.60 17.82 -0.59
CA GLN A 2 5.14 17.62 -0.50
C GLN A 2 4.60 17.20 0.89
N GLY A 3 5.33 17.44 1.99
CA GLY A 3 4.79 17.29 3.35
C GLY A 3 4.69 15.88 3.93
N GLY A 4 5.31 14.87 3.31
CA GLY A 4 5.38 13.51 3.88
C GLY A 4 6.18 13.47 5.20
N GLN A 5 6.10 12.35 5.91
CA GLN A 5 6.73 12.19 7.25
C GLN A 5 8.24 12.40 7.31
N GLY A 6 8.95 12.41 6.17
CA GLY A 6 10.42 12.50 6.15
C GLY A 6 11.11 11.21 6.60
N ILE A 7 10.43 10.07 6.48
CA ILE A 7 10.98 8.75 6.83
C ILE A 7 11.84 8.23 5.68
N VAL A 8 12.99 7.64 6.03
CA VAL A 8 13.82 6.90 5.08
C VAL A 8 13.23 5.50 4.92
N LEU A 9 13.01 5.07 3.68
CA LEU A 9 12.45 3.74 3.40
C LEU A 9 13.31 2.61 4.00
N GLY A 10 14.62 2.73 3.82
CA GLY A 10 15.59 1.80 4.40
C GLY A 10 15.83 2.05 5.87
N GLY A 11 15.96 0.96 6.62
CA GLY A 11 16.51 1.02 7.98
C GLY A 11 18.00 1.37 7.93
N ILE A 12 18.46 2.12 8.93
CA ILE A 12 19.88 2.25 9.27
C ILE A 12 20.09 1.65 10.67
N SER A 13 21.33 1.32 11.05
CA SER A 13 21.59 0.74 12.37
C SER A 13 21.01 1.61 13.49
N GLY A 14 20.02 1.07 14.22
CA GLY A 14 19.32 1.75 15.31
C GLY A 14 18.03 2.48 14.92
N VAL A 15 17.66 2.55 13.64
CA VAL A 15 16.41 3.18 13.17
C VAL A 15 15.59 2.16 12.36
N PRO A 16 14.33 1.89 12.72
CA PRO A 16 13.51 0.93 12.00
C PRO A 16 13.23 1.40 10.55
N PRO A 17 13.12 0.47 9.58
CA PRO A 17 12.73 0.81 8.21
C PRO A 17 11.28 1.29 8.14
N ALA A 18 10.92 1.95 7.04
CA ALA A 18 9.53 2.25 6.75
C ALA A 18 8.72 0.96 6.50
N THR A 19 7.45 0.98 6.89
CA THR A 19 6.50 -0.10 6.60
C THR A 19 5.69 0.24 5.34
N VAL A 20 5.90 -0.56 4.30
CA VAL A 20 5.15 -0.51 3.04
C VAL A 20 4.10 -1.63 3.06
N VAL A 21 2.83 -1.25 3.05
CA VAL A 21 1.70 -2.18 2.97
C VAL A 21 1.18 -2.19 1.53
N ILE A 22 1.02 -3.38 0.95
CA ILE A 22 0.54 -3.57 -0.42
C ILE A 22 -0.73 -4.41 -0.35
N LEU A 23 -1.82 -3.92 -0.95
CA LEU A 23 -3.07 -4.65 -1.10
C LEU A 23 -3.12 -5.23 -2.51
N GLY A 24 -3.18 -6.55 -2.62
CA GLY A 24 -3.04 -7.32 -3.85
C GLY A 24 -1.70 -8.04 -3.95
N ALA A 25 -1.67 -9.17 -4.64
CA ALA A 25 -0.50 -10.04 -4.90
C ALA A 25 -0.38 -10.39 -6.41
N GLY A 26 -0.79 -9.45 -7.26
CA GLY A 26 -0.61 -9.49 -8.71
C GLY A 26 0.74 -8.91 -9.16
N THR A 27 0.87 -8.68 -10.46
CA THR A 27 2.10 -8.15 -11.08
C THR A 27 2.49 -6.78 -10.53
N ILE A 28 1.53 -5.86 -10.37
CA ILE A 28 1.77 -4.53 -9.79
C ILE A 28 2.38 -4.67 -8.38
N ALA A 29 1.81 -5.55 -7.57
CA ALA A 29 2.29 -5.79 -6.21
C ALA A 29 3.70 -6.38 -6.17
N GLU A 30 4.04 -7.30 -7.08
CA GLU A 30 5.38 -7.88 -7.16
C GLU A 30 6.45 -6.82 -7.44
N TYR A 31 6.25 -5.96 -8.44
CA TYR A 31 7.22 -4.91 -8.76
C TYR A 31 7.29 -3.81 -7.69
N ALA A 32 6.15 -3.45 -7.08
CA ALA A 32 6.11 -2.56 -5.93
C ALA A 32 6.90 -3.13 -4.75
N ALA A 33 6.71 -4.42 -4.44
CA ALA A 33 7.43 -5.12 -3.37
C ALA A 33 8.93 -5.19 -3.66
N ARG A 34 9.35 -5.56 -4.88
CA ARG A 34 10.77 -5.58 -5.28
C ARG A 34 11.43 -4.21 -5.08
N THR A 35 10.73 -3.14 -5.45
CA THR A 35 11.21 -1.77 -5.31
C THR A 35 11.35 -1.38 -3.84
N ALA A 36 10.30 -1.57 -3.04
CA ALA A 36 10.31 -1.27 -1.61
C ALA A 36 11.39 -2.06 -0.86
N LEU A 37 11.53 -3.35 -1.15
CA LEU A 37 12.60 -4.19 -0.61
C LEU A 37 13.98 -3.68 -1.05
N GLY A 38 14.15 -3.28 -2.31
CA GLY A 38 15.38 -2.70 -2.84
C GLY A 38 15.82 -1.45 -2.06
N PHE A 39 14.87 -0.65 -1.59
CA PHE A 39 15.13 0.48 -0.70
C PHE A 39 15.32 0.09 0.78
N GLY A 40 15.17 -1.18 1.14
CA GLY A 40 15.36 -1.67 2.51
C GLY A 40 14.12 -1.53 3.40
N ALA A 41 12.94 -1.29 2.83
CA ALA A 41 11.70 -1.19 3.58
C ALA A 41 11.23 -2.55 4.12
N GLN A 42 10.44 -2.51 5.18
CA GLN A 42 9.62 -3.65 5.61
C GLN A 42 8.38 -3.72 4.72
N VAL A 43 8.14 -4.87 4.09
CA VAL A 43 7.02 -5.06 3.16
C VAL A 43 6.00 -6.04 3.73
N VAL A 44 4.73 -5.61 3.73
CA VAL A 44 3.56 -6.42 4.10
C VAL A 44 2.63 -6.51 2.89
N ILE A 45 2.24 -7.71 2.49
CA ILE A 45 1.36 -7.95 1.33
C ILE A 45 0.10 -8.68 1.79
N LEU A 46 -1.07 -8.10 1.48
CA LEU A 46 -2.37 -8.68 1.80
C LEU A 46 -3.13 -9.01 0.51
N ASP A 47 -3.66 -10.21 0.38
CA ASP A 47 -4.48 -10.61 -0.76
C ASP A 47 -5.58 -11.62 -0.33
N ASP A 48 -6.68 -11.71 -1.05
CA ASP A 48 -7.79 -12.65 -0.77
C ASP A 48 -7.57 -14.03 -1.42
N ASN A 49 -6.49 -14.18 -2.20
CA ASN A 49 -6.08 -15.38 -2.90
C ASN A 49 -4.76 -15.95 -2.37
N LEU A 50 -4.86 -17.05 -1.62
CA LEU A 50 -3.72 -17.77 -1.05
C LEU A 50 -2.69 -18.22 -2.11
N SER A 51 -3.14 -18.62 -3.30
CA SER A 51 -2.23 -19.03 -4.38
C SER A 51 -1.43 -17.86 -4.93
N ALA A 52 -2.01 -16.66 -4.97
CA ALA A 52 -1.30 -15.44 -5.37
C ALA A 52 -0.24 -15.05 -4.32
N LEU A 53 -0.55 -15.16 -3.03
CA LEU A 53 0.41 -14.96 -1.94
C LEU A 53 1.58 -15.96 -2.03
N ARG A 54 1.31 -17.25 -2.20
CA ARG A 54 2.40 -18.24 -2.36
C ARG A 54 3.29 -17.95 -3.57
N ARG A 55 2.68 -17.51 -4.68
CA ARG A 55 3.42 -17.12 -5.89
C ARG A 55 4.33 -15.93 -5.62
N ILE A 56 3.83 -14.90 -4.93
CA ILE A 56 4.63 -13.69 -4.65
C ILE A 56 5.77 -14.00 -3.68
N GLU A 57 5.54 -14.85 -2.67
CA GLU A 57 6.59 -15.34 -1.77
C GLU A 57 7.69 -16.09 -2.51
N ASN A 58 7.32 -16.95 -3.45
CA ASN A 58 8.30 -17.69 -4.26
C ASN A 58 9.04 -16.79 -5.26
N ALA A 59 8.39 -15.74 -5.76
CA ALA A 59 8.99 -14.80 -6.72
C ALA A 59 9.93 -13.79 -6.04
N LEU A 60 9.62 -13.40 -4.81
CA LEU A 60 10.42 -12.49 -4.02
C LEU A 60 11.47 -13.29 -3.24
N ASP A 61 12.72 -13.29 -3.74
CA ASP A 61 13.90 -13.95 -3.12
C ASP A 61 14.31 -13.36 -1.73
N ARG A 62 13.39 -12.66 -1.07
CA ARG A 62 13.56 -11.99 0.22
C ARG A 62 12.28 -12.15 1.03
N ARG A 63 12.42 -12.25 2.35
CA ARG A 63 11.26 -12.34 3.25
C ARG A 63 10.39 -11.08 3.12
N VAL A 64 9.14 -11.32 2.79
CA VAL A 64 8.01 -10.40 2.97
C VAL A 64 7.06 -10.99 4.00
N ILE A 65 6.24 -10.14 4.61
CA ILE A 65 5.13 -10.59 5.45
C ILE A 65 3.91 -10.73 4.53
N THR A 66 3.32 -11.92 4.45
CA THR A 66 2.06 -12.12 3.75
C THR A 66 0.95 -12.45 4.74
N ALA A 67 -0.29 -12.04 4.43
CA ALA A 67 -1.46 -12.53 5.14
C ALA A 67 -2.69 -12.52 4.24
N MET A 68 -3.62 -13.43 4.53
CA MET A 68 -4.95 -13.42 3.92
C MET A 68 -5.69 -12.14 4.30
N ALA A 69 -6.19 -11.44 3.30
CA ALA A 69 -6.93 -10.21 3.47
C ALA A 69 -8.28 -10.48 4.17
N ASN A 70 -8.50 -9.82 5.30
CA ASN A 70 -9.81 -9.64 5.90
C ASN A 70 -9.85 -8.24 6.54
N THR A 71 -11.04 -7.79 6.94
CA THR A 71 -11.26 -6.43 7.44
C THR A 71 -10.35 -6.09 8.63
N GLU A 72 -10.12 -7.02 9.55
CA GLU A 72 -9.29 -6.81 10.74
C GLU A 72 -7.81 -6.69 10.38
N TYR A 73 -7.28 -7.60 9.56
CA TYR A 73 -5.89 -7.56 9.11
C TYR A 73 -5.61 -6.32 8.27
N ILE A 74 -6.53 -5.94 7.36
CA ILE A 74 -6.41 -4.72 6.55
C ILE A 74 -6.37 -3.50 7.48
N ALA A 75 -7.33 -3.34 8.39
CA ALA A 75 -7.38 -2.20 9.29
C ALA A 75 -6.10 -2.08 10.14
N ARG A 76 -5.56 -3.20 10.62
CA ARG A 76 -4.32 -3.22 11.40
C ARG A 76 -3.10 -2.85 10.56
N ALA A 77 -2.98 -3.42 9.36
CA ALA A 77 -1.87 -3.12 8.47
C ALA A 77 -1.88 -1.66 8.01
N VAL A 78 -3.03 -1.15 7.55
CA VAL A 78 -3.23 0.24 7.12
C VAL A 78 -2.83 1.22 8.21
N ARG A 79 -3.26 1.00 9.46
CA ARG A 79 -2.89 1.84 10.61
C ARG A 79 -1.37 1.94 10.83
N SER A 80 -0.64 0.85 10.57
CA SER A 80 0.81 0.79 10.76
C SER A 80 1.62 1.32 9.56
N ALA A 81 0.98 1.50 8.41
CA ALA A 81 1.64 1.82 7.14
C ALA A 81 2.22 3.24 7.14
N ASP A 82 3.46 3.35 6.66
CA ASP A 82 4.04 4.64 6.27
C ASP A 82 3.74 4.91 4.79
N VAL A 83 3.70 3.84 3.98
CA VAL A 83 3.21 3.84 2.60
C VAL A 83 2.20 2.72 2.41
N LEU A 84 1.04 3.04 1.84
CA LEU A 84 0.02 2.09 1.44
C LEU A 84 -0.11 2.10 -0.09
N ILE A 85 -0.01 0.93 -0.71
CA ILE A 85 -0.14 0.74 -2.15
C ILE A 85 -1.39 -0.09 -2.44
N GLY A 86 -2.36 0.51 -3.13
CA GLY A 86 -3.55 -0.15 -3.64
C GLY A 86 -3.29 -0.80 -4.99
N ALA A 87 -3.31 -2.14 -5.04
CA ALA A 87 -3.08 -2.92 -6.26
C ALA A 87 -4.11 -4.06 -6.42
N VAL A 88 -5.28 -3.93 -5.79
CA VAL A 88 -6.37 -4.91 -5.87
C VAL A 88 -7.21 -4.63 -7.11
N MET A 89 -7.14 -5.51 -8.09
CA MET A 89 -7.94 -5.40 -9.31
C MET A 89 -8.73 -6.69 -9.57
N ARG A 90 -9.93 -6.54 -10.15
CA ARG A 90 -10.72 -7.65 -10.66
C ARG A 90 -11.03 -7.39 -12.12
N SER A 91 -10.65 -8.32 -13.00
CA SER A 91 -10.80 -8.15 -14.44
C SER A 91 -12.26 -7.88 -14.83
N GLY A 92 -12.50 -6.78 -15.53
CA GLY A 92 -13.83 -6.41 -16.06
C GLY A 92 -14.78 -5.78 -15.04
N TYR A 93 -14.33 -5.50 -13.80
CA TYR A 93 -15.14 -4.87 -12.76
C TYR A 93 -14.42 -3.67 -12.17
N ARG A 94 -15.19 -2.78 -11.54
CA ARG A 94 -14.65 -1.74 -10.66
C ARG A 94 -13.79 -2.40 -9.57
N ALA A 95 -12.68 -1.78 -9.22
CA ALA A 95 -11.88 -2.21 -8.09
C ALA A 95 -12.75 -2.25 -6.81
N PRO A 96 -12.70 -3.35 -6.03
CA PRO A 96 -13.42 -3.42 -4.77
C PRO A 96 -12.77 -2.49 -3.75
N ILE A 97 -13.58 -1.76 -2.98
CA ILE A 97 -13.08 -0.97 -1.85
C ILE A 97 -12.63 -1.92 -0.75
N TRP A 98 -11.35 -1.88 -0.42
CA TRP A 98 -10.74 -2.65 0.66
C TRP A 98 -10.44 -1.79 1.89
N VAL A 99 -10.19 -0.50 1.67
CA VAL A 99 -9.83 0.46 2.72
C VAL A 99 -10.92 1.51 2.80
N THR A 100 -11.62 1.53 3.93
CA THR A 100 -12.64 2.53 4.19
C THR A 100 -12.01 3.85 4.62
N GLU A 101 -12.76 4.94 4.51
CA GLU A 101 -12.34 6.27 4.98
C GLU A 101 -11.95 6.22 6.47
N ALA A 102 -12.68 5.47 7.29
CA ALA A 102 -12.36 5.28 8.70
C ALA A 102 -10.99 4.60 8.93
N MET A 103 -10.58 3.69 8.04
CA MET A 103 -9.24 3.11 8.09
C MET A 103 -8.17 4.13 7.69
N VAL A 104 -8.43 4.95 6.67
CA VAL A 104 -7.53 6.05 6.24
C VAL A 104 -7.34 7.06 7.36
N ALA A 105 -8.42 7.46 8.03
CA ALA A 105 -8.37 8.37 9.17
C ALA A 105 -7.59 7.81 10.38
N SER A 106 -7.37 6.49 10.43
CA SER A 106 -6.56 5.85 11.48
C SER A 106 -5.07 5.75 11.15
N MET A 107 -4.66 6.13 9.93
CA MET A 107 -3.25 6.12 9.52
C MET A 107 -2.45 7.20 10.23
N LYS A 108 -1.12 7.05 10.21
CA LYS A 108 -0.20 8.04 10.75
C LYS A 108 -0.25 9.32 9.89
N PRO A 109 -0.40 10.52 10.47
CA PRO A 109 -0.32 11.76 9.70
C PRO A 109 0.97 11.85 8.87
N GLY A 110 0.86 12.26 7.62
CA GLY A 110 1.94 12.34 6.64
C GLY A 110 2.30 11.01 5.95
N SER A 111 1.60 9.91 6.26
CA SER A 111 1.72 8.67 5.47
C SER A 111 1.23 8.90 4.05
N VAL A 112 1.65 8.02 3.13
CA VAL A 112 1.34 8.14 1.71
C VAL A 112 0.48 6.97 1.24
N ILE A 113 -0.58 7.27 0.49
CA ILE A 113 -1.40 6.32 -0.26
C ILE A 113 -1.09 6.48 -1.75
N VAL A 114 -0.85 5.37 -2.42
CA VAL A 114 -0.73 5.28 -3.88
C VAL A 114 -1.76 4.27 -4.37
N ASP A 115 -2.84 4.73 -5.01
CA ASP A 115 -3.90 3.86 -5.52
C ASP A 115 -3.69 3.57 -7.01
N VAL A 116 -2.96 2.49 -7.31
CA VAL A 116 -2.55 2.16 -8.69
C VAL A 116 -3.73 1.71 -9.55
N VAL A 117 -4.87 1.39 -8.93
CA VAL A 117 -6.09 0.96 -9.61
C VAL A 117 -7.15 2.07 -9.68
N ILE A 118 -6.72 3.34 -9.55
CA ILE A 118 -7.63 4.50 -9.61
C ILE A 118 -8.42 4.59 -10.92
N ASP A 119 -7.83 4.17 -12.04
CA ASP A 119 -8.50 4.12 -13.35
C ASP A 119 -9.67 3.10 -13.38
N GLN A 120 -9.71 2.18 -12.42
CA GLN A 120 -10.80 1.23 -12.20
C GLN A 120 -11.68 1.62 -11.00
N GLY A 121 -11.59 2.87 -10.54
CA GLY A 121 -12.39 3.43 -9.46
C GLY A 121 -11.77 3.37 -8.07
N GLY A 122 -10.52 2.90 -7.95
CA GLY A 122 -9.74 2.85 -6.70
C GLY A 122 -10.16 1.73 -5.76
N CYS A 123 -9.21 1.22 -4.96
CA CYS A 123 -9.51 0.27 -3.88
C CYS A 123 -9.52 0.92 -2.48
N ILE A 124 -9.28 2.23 -2.41
CA ILE A 124 -9.36 3.04 -1.19
C ILE A 124 -10.49 4.06 -1.34
N GLU A 125 -11.35 4.17 -0.33
CA GLU A 125 -12.60 4.95 -0.40
C GLU A 125 -12.38 6.46 -0.57
N THR A 126 -11.27 6.99 -0.04
CA THR A 126 -10.89 8.41 -0.15
C THR A 126 -10.13 8.74 -1.44
N SER A 127 -9.83 7.75 -2.28
CA SER A 127 -9.11 7.94 -3.53
C SER A 127 -9.95 8.68 -4.58
N ARG A 128 -9.37 9.72 -5.18
CA ARG A 128 -9.88 10.43 -6.36
C ARG A 128 -8.75 10.67 -7.38
N PRO A 129 -9.04 10.65 -8.70
CA PRO A 129 -8.04 10.91 -9.74
C PRO A 129 -7.33 12.26 -9.54
N THR A 130 -6.02 12.27 -9.77
CA THR A 130 -5.15 13.45 -9.73
C THR A 130 -4.66 13.80 -11.14
N THR A 131 -3.83 14.84 -11.27
CA THR A 131 -3.20 15.22 -12.54
C THR A 131 -1.71 15.43 -12.33
N LEU A 132 -0.87 15.32 -13.36
CA LEU A 132 0.57 15.54 -13.19
C LEU A 132 0.92 16.96 -12.68
N SER A 133 0.09 17.96 -12.98
CA SER A 133 0.26 19.33 -12.46
C SER A 133 -0.20 19.49 -11.00
N ARG A 134 -1.11 18.62 -10.54
CA ARG A 134 -1.60 18.56 -9.15
C ARG A 134 -1.68 17.09 -8.72
N PRO A 135 -0.52 16.45 -8.48
CA PRO A 135 -0.43 14.99 -8.39
C PRO A 135 -0.83 14.45 -7.02
N VAL A 136 -1.00 15.32 -6.02
CA VAL A 136 -1.34 14.90 -4.66
C VAL A 136 -2.40 15.79 -4.03
N TYR A 137 -3.14 15.22 -3.09
CA TYR A 137 -3.98 15.93 -2.14
C TYR A 137 -3.86 15.28 -0.75
N VAL A 138 -4.38 15.95 0.27
CA VAL A 138 -4.37 15.45 1.65
C VAL A 138 -5.80 15.24 2.12
N GLU A 139 -6.05 14.09 2.73
CA GLU A 139 -7.33 13.71 3.35
C GLU A 139 -7.00 13.04 4.68
N HIS A 140 -7.62 13.47 5.79
CA HIS A 140 -7.30 12.98 7.15
C HIS A 140 -5.82 13.05 7.54
N GLY A 141 -5.07 14.01 6.98
CA GLY A 141 -3.62 14.13 7.19
C GLY A 141 -2.79 13.10 6.42
N VAL A 142 -3.40 12.30 5.55
CA VAL A 142 -2.76 11.30 4.68
C VAL A 142 -2.64 11.83 3.26
N ILE A 143 -1.45 11.72 2.69
CA ILE A 143 -1.16 12.19 1.34
C ILE A 143 -1.63 11.12 0.35
N HIS A 144 -2.46 11.50 -0.61
CA HIS A 144 -2.91 10.62 -1.68
C HIS A 144 -2.24 11.03 -2.98
N TYR A 145 -1.76 10.03 -3.72
CA TYR A 145 -1.24 10.15 -5.08
C TYR A 145 -2.14 9.37 -6.06
#